data_AF-A0A8C5LTL8-F1
#
_entry.id   AF-A0A8C5LTL8-F1
#
_cell.length_a   1.000
_cell.length_b   1.000
_cell.length_c   1.000
_cell.angle_alpha   90.00
_cell.angle_beta   90.00
_cell.angle_gamma   90.00
#
_symmetry.space_group_name_H-M   'P 1'
#
loop_
_entity.id
_entity.type
_entity.pdbx_description
1 polymer ?
#
loop_
_entity_poly.entity_id
_entity_poly.type
_entity_poly.pdbx_seq_one_letter_code
_entity_poly.pdbx_strand_id
1 'polypeptide(L)'
;MSKILEKCVTQLCDFLSVSELFNPRSIKLSSKSFNYNCPLKVCNDIQAGMEQINLTGAIFLDFAKAFDTVDHVILLQKRKNSGIGDSTLTWFQSYVSDRSQYVSISDSSSLPLPVTCGVPQGSILSPLLFTIFINDLPNVCKASTVYMYADDTVVYTSKPNLPQLEEVLREQFTGVEKWIADNKCFLNTDKNVTMLFGTAPKLHKLQTPHLCVRTRSNNMLTTVTSLKYLGMWLDPNLSFGPHIEKLSSKLYPKLGALYRNKSFLRPAVRKQIVQQVLMPAIEYGDVVYAAAPQTHLQKLTTLYNSFCRFVLQCNYMTHHCDMLNWPSLDSRHTLHLSNLVFKSFLGSYHPT
;
A
#
# COMPACT_ATOMS: atom_id res chain seq x y z
N MET A 1 -24.43 -17.84 -11.04
CA MET A 1 -24.22 -18.84 -9.98
C MET A 1 -22.82 -18.75 -9.33
N SER A 2 -21.73 -18.50 -10.09
CA SER A 2 -20.36 -18.48 -9.52
C SER A 2 -20.13 -17.43 -8.43
N LYS A 3 -20.58 -16.19 -8.59
CA LYS A 3 -20.37 -15.12 -7.56
C LYS A 3 -21.01 -15.41 -6.20
N ILE A 4 -22.10 -16.20 -6.17
CA ILE A 4 -22.76 -16.61 -4.92
C ILE A 4 -21.93 -17.70 -4.24
N LEU A 5 -21.42 -18.67 -5.00
CA LEU A 5 -20.53 -19.73 -4.48
C LEU A 5 -19.18 -19.14 -4.04
N GLU A 6 -18.60 -18.20 -4.78
CA GLU A 6 -17.41 -17.45 -4.37
C GLU A 6 -17.62 -16.74 -3.02
N LYS A 7 -18.85 -16.25 -2.78
CA LYS A 7 -19.24 -15.64 -1.50
C LYS A 7 -19.39 -16.65 -0.37
N CYS A 8 -19.70 -17.91 -0.65
CA CYS A 8 -19.63 -18.97 0.37
C CYS A 8 -18.18 -19.33 0.72
N VAL A 9 -17.27 -19.24 -0.26
CA VAL A 9 -15.83 -19.46 -0.08
C VAL A 9 -15.14 -18.30 0.65
N THR A 10 -15.81 -17.16 0.92
CA THR A 10 -15.23 -16.14 1.82
C THR A 10 -15.07 -16.62 3.26
N GLN A 11 -15.78 -17.69 3.67
CA GLN A 11 -15.49 -18.39 4.92
C GLN A 11 -14.06 -18.94 4.95
N LEU A 12 -13.48 -19.24 3.78
CA LEU A 12 -12.08 -19.61 3.62
C LEU A 12 -11.16 -18.40 3.87
N CYS A 13 -11.56 -17.18 3.53
CA CYS A 13 -10.81 -15.98 3.92
C CYS A 13 -10.78 -15.84 5.44
N ASP A 14 -11.90 -16.08 6.12
CA ASP A 14 -11.95 -16.04 7.58
C ASP A 14 -11.10 -17.17 8.20
N PHE A 15 -11.21 -18.40 7.68
CA PHE A 15 -10.36 -19.53 8.08
C PHE A 15 -8.86 -19.22 7.88
N LEU A 16 -8.49 -18.75 6.69
CA LEU A 16 -7.11 -18.41 6.35
C LEU A 16 -6.58 -17.21 7.17
N SER A 17 -7.47 -16.31 7.61
CA SER A 17 -7.13 -15.21 8.52
C SER A 17 -6.84 -15.66 9.95
N VAL A 18 -7.55 -16.70 10.40
CA VAL A 18 -7.47 -17.29 11.75
C VAL A 18 -6.35 -18.32 11.85
N SER A 19 -6.10 -19.07 10.79
CA SER A 19 -4.97 -19.98 10.70
C SER A 19 -3.67 -19.19 10.49
N GLU A 20 -2.57 -19.55 11.16
CA GLU A 20 -1.22 -18.99 10.94
C GLU A 20 -0.61 -19.39 9.58
N LEU A 21 -1.45 -19.71 8.58
CA LEU A 21 -1.03 -20.15 7.25
C LEU A 21 -0.40 -19.02 6.42
N PHE A 22 -0.70 -17.77 6.74
CA PHE A 22 -0.04 -16.62 6.13
C PHE A 22 1.20 -16.23 6.91
N ASN A 23 2.28 -15.92 6.18
CA ASN A 23 3.50 -15.42 6.78
C ASN A 23 3.15 -14.19 7.64
N PRO A 24 3.58 -14.10 8.91
CA PRO A 24 3.26 -12.94 9.76
C PRO A 24 3.77 -11.60 9.19
N ARG A 25 4.71 -11.66 8.23
CA ARG A 25 5.26 -10.51 7.49
C ARG A 25 4.47 -10.18 6.21
N SER A 26 3.55 -11.03 5.75
CA SER A 26 2.57 -10.68 4.71
C SER A 26 1.33 -10.08 5.39
N ILE A 27 0.91 -8.88 4.98
CA ILE A 27 -0.30 -8.31 5.58
C ILE A 27 -1.48 -9.09 5.04
N LYS A 28 -2.20 -9.70 5.98
CA LYS A 28 -3.46 -10.40 5.74
C LYS A 28 -4.38 -9.50 4.91
N LEU A 29 -4.89 -10.01 3.79
CA LEU A 29 -6.11 -9.49 3.16
C LEU A 29 -7.29 -9.74 4.10
N SER A 30 -7.29 -9.09 5.25
CA SER A 30 -8.46 -9.05 6.10
C SER A 30 -9.29 -7.85 5.69
N SER A 31 -10.58 -8.07 5.48
CA SER A 31 -11.58 -7.03 5.17
C SER A 31 -11.74 -5.98 6.29
N LYS A 32 -11.00 -6.11 7.40
CA LYS A 32 -11.10 -5.26 8.61
C LYS A 32 -9.82 -4.50 8.96
N SER A 33 -8.69 -4.78 8.31
CA SER A 33 -7.45 -4.01 8.48
C SER A 33 -7.50 -2.77 7.60
N PHE A 34 -7.35 -1.58 8.19
CA PHE A 34 -7.30 -0.34 7.43
C PHE A 34 -6.10 -0.34 6.49
N ASN A 35 -6.30 0.17 5.27
CA ASN A 35 -5.31 0.14 4.17
C ASN A 35 -3.97 0.85 4.51
N TYR A 36 -3.94 1.67 5.57
CA TYR A 36 -2.73 2.37 6.02
C TYR A 36 -1.87 1.58 7.02
N ASN A 37 -2.26 0.38 7.47
CA ASN A 37 -1.46 -0.41 8.41
C ASN A 37 -0.09 -0.82 7.82
N CYS A 38 -0.06 -1.20 6.54
CA CYS A 38 1.17 -1.54 5.84
C CYS A 38 2.16 -0.38 5.80
N PRO A 39 1.80 0.80 5.26
CA PRO A 39 2.75 1.89 5.22
C PRO A 39 3.08 2.42 6.62
N LEU A 40 2.16 2.34 7.60
CA LEU A 40 2.47 2.67 9.00
C LEU A 40 3.63 1.80 9.54
N LYS A 41 3.53 0.47 9.39
CA LYS A 41 4.55 -0.45 9.90
C LYS A 41 5.90 -0.24 9.21
N VAL A 42 5.90 -0.10 7.89
CA VAL A 42 7.11 0.19 7.11
C VAL A 42 7.74 1.51 7.56
N CYS A 43 6.95 2.58 7.72
CA CYS A 43 7.45 3.87 8.19
C CYS A 43 8.00 3.79 9.61
N ASN A 44 7.33 3.08 10.53
CA ASN A 44 7.79 2.89 11.89
C ASN A 44 9.14 2.14 11.95
N ASP A 45 9.30 1.08 11.14
CA ASP A 45 10.59 0.35 11.10
C ASP A 45 11.71 1.21 10.52
N ILE A 46 11.41 2.01 9.50
CA ILE A 46 12.36 2.97 8.94
C ILE A 46 12.75 4.01 10.00
N GLN A 47 11.78 4.56 10.75
CA GLN A 47 12.01 5.52 11.83
C GLN A 47 12.85 4.90 12.96
N ALA A 48 12.54 3.68 13.39
CA ALA A 48 13.35 2.97 14.39
C ALA A 48 14.81 2.76 13.91
N GLY A 49 15.01 2.52 12.61
CA GLY A 49 16.34 2.51 12.01
C GLY A 49 17.04 3.88 12.10
N MET A 50 16.32 4.98 11.83
CA MET A 50 16.85 6.34 11.95
C MET A 50 17.21 6.72 13.39
N GLU A 51 16.42 6.30 14.38
CA GLU A 51 16.69 6.49 15.81
C GLU A 51 18.03 5.85 16.23
N GLN A 52 18.39 4.74 15.59
CA GLN A 52 19.68 4.07 15.76
C GLN A 52 20.80 4.63 14.86
N ILE A 53 20.56 5.74 14.15
CA ILE A 53 21.51 6.38 13.22
C ILE A 53 21.94 5.42 12.07
N ASN A 54 21.06 4.46 11.75
CA ASN A 54 21.23 3.55 10.63
C ASN A 54 20.67 4.17 9.33
N LEU A 55 21.12 3.62 8.21
CA LEU A 55 20.51 3.81 6.90
C LEU A 55 19.53 2.66 6.67
N THR A 56 18.36 2.95 6.13
CA THR A 56 17.39 1.94 5.72
C THR A 56 17.26 2.00 4.21
N GLY A 57 17.50 0.89 3.53
CA GLY A 57 17.30 0.81 2.08
C GLY A 57 16.09 -0.06 1.80
N ALA A 58 15.23 0.40 0.89
CA ALA A 58 14.04 -0.32 0.48
C ALA A 58 14.01 -0.53 -1.03
N ILE A 59 13.53 -1.69 -1.45
CA ILE A 59 13.24 -2.06 -2.83
C ILE A 59 11.72 -2.20 -2.92
N PHE A 60 11.10 -1.36 -3.73
CA PHE A 60 9.68 -1.41 -4.04
C PHE A 60 9.50 -2.17 -5.35
N LEU A 61 8.70 -3.24 -5.30
CA LEU A 61 8.49 -4.18 -6.39
C LEU A 61 7.06 -4.04 -6.91
N ASP A 62 6.91 -3.96 -8.22
CA ASP A 62 5.63 -3.98 -8.95
C ASP A 62 5.59 -5.24 -9.80
N PHE A 63 4.65 -6.14 -9.52
CA PHE A 63 4.44 -7.35 -10.33
C PHE A 63 3.74 -6.99 -11.64
N ALA A 64 4.36 -7.34 -12.77
CA ALA A 64 3.76 -7.12 -14.08
C ALA A 64 2.63 -8.11 -14.30
N LYS A 65 1.40 -7.60 -14.49
CA LYS A 65 0.19 -8.39 -14.73
C LYS A 65 -0.03 -9.49 -13.68
N ALA A 66 0.18 -9.14 -12.41
CA ALA A 66 0.16 -10.03 -11.25
C ALA A 66 -0.94 -11.12 -11.26
N PHE A 67 -2.19 -10.73 -11.53
CA PHE A 67 -3.32 -11.66 -11.59
C PHE A 67 -3.33 -12.52 -12.85
N ASP A 68 -2.85 -12.01 -13.99
CA ASP A 68 -2.91 -12.70 -15.28
C ASP A 68 -1.77 -13.74 -15.44
N THR A 69 -0.72 -13.64 -14.63
CA THR A 69 0.48 -14.49 -14.74
C THR A 69 0.50 -15.65 -13.76
N VAL A 70 -0.52 -15.81 -12.90
CA VAL A 70 -0.58 -16.87 -11.89
C VAL A 70 -0.62 -18.25 -12.57
N ASP A 71 0.46 -19.03 -12.46
CA ASP A 71 0.50 -20.39 -12.98
C ASP A 71 -0.39 -21.32 -12.13
N HIS A 72 -1.33 -22.00 -12.78
CA HIS A 72 -2.33 -22.84 -12.10
C HIS A 72 -1.71 -24.03 -11.38
N VAL A 73 -0.66 -24.64 -11.96
CA VAL A 73 0.01 -25.81 -11.37
C VAL A 73 0.75 -25.40 -10.11
N ILE A 74 1.52 -24.30 -10.18
CA ILE A 74 2.27 -23.76 -9.03
C ILE A 74 1.32 -23.30 -7.92
N LEU A 75 0.22 -22.62 -8.28
CA LEU A 75 -0.82 -22.21 -7.34
C LEU A 75 -1.38 -23.40 -6.56
N LEU A 76 -1.74 -24.49 -7.24
CA LEU A 76 -2.27 -25.70 -6.60
C LEU A 76 -1.22 -26.41 -5.73
N GLN A 77 0.05 -26.42 -6.15
CA GLN A 77 1.15 -26.99 -5.35
C GLN A 77 1.38 -26.23 -4.04
N LYS A 78 1.45 -24.90 -4.08
CA LYS A 78 1.66 -24.06 -2.86
C LYS A 78 0.55 -24.27 -1.82
N ARG A 79 -0.66 -24.58 -2.28
CA ARG A 79 -1.82 -24.79 -1.41
C ARG A 79 -1.83 -26.11 -0.67
N LYS A 80 -1.32 -27.18 -1.30
CA LYS A 80 -1.14 -28.47 -0.62
C LYS A 80 -0.23 -28.32 0.61
N ASN A 81 0.73 -27.41 0.53
CA ASN A 81 1.66 -27.10 1.63
C ASN A 81 1.06 -26.17 2.69
N SER A 82 -0.09 -25.54 2.41
CA SER A 82 -0.76 -24.59 3.29
C SER A 82 -1.86 -25.24 4.15
N GLY A 83 -1.83 -26.56 4.37
CA GLY A 83 -2.79 -27.24 5.27
C GLY A 83 -4.27 -27.16 4.86
N ILE A 84 -4.55 -26.84 3.60
CA ILE A 84 -5.92 -26.77 3.06
C ILE A 84 -6.38 -28.19 2.71
N GLY A 85 -7.58 -28.57 3.18
CA GLY A 85 -8.12 -29.92 2.97
C GLY A 85 -8.35 -30.28 1.50
N ASP A 86 -8.27 -31.58 1.18
CA ASP A 86 -8.30 -32.09 -0.21
C ASP A 86 -9.55 -31.67 -0.98
N SER A 87 -10.73 -31.68 -0.34
CA SER A 87 -12.00 -31.26 -0.97
C SER A 87 -11.97 -29.80 -1.44
N THR A 88 -11.33 -28.93 -0.66
CA THR A 88 -11.15 -27.52 -1.01
C THR A 88 -10.16 -27.41 -2.17
N LEU A 89 -9.06 -28.18 -2.14
CA LEU A 89 -8.08 -28.19 -3.23
C LEU A 89 -8.70 -28.64 -4.56
N THR A 90 -9.53 -29.70 -4.56
CA THR A 90 -10.28 -30.16 -5.73
C THR A 90 -11.21 -29.08 -6.27
N TRP A 91 -11.89 -28.35 -5.38
CA TRP A 91 -12.75 -27.23 -5.79
C TRP A 91 -11.95 -26.12 -6.50
N PHE A 92 -10.78 -25.76 -5.97
CA PHE A 92 -9.92 -24.76 -6.61
C PHE A 92 -9.31 -25.22 -7.92
N GLN A 93 -8.96 -26.50 -8.03
CA GLN A 93 -8.55 -27.09 -9.29
C GLN A 93 -9.67 -26.94 -10.33
N SER A 94 -10.90 -27.35 -9.98
CA SER A 94 -12.06 -27.14 -10.85
C SER A 94 -12.34 -25.67 -11.17
N TYR A 95 -12.01 -24.74 -10.27
CA TYR A 95 -12.23 -23.31 -10.49
C TYR A 95 -11.32 -22.72 -11.57
N VAL A 96 -10.08 -23.21 -11.69
CA VAL A 96 -9.08 -22.69 -12.64
C VAL A 96 -8.95 -23.53 -13.92
N SER A 97 -9.32 -24.81 -13.88
CA SER A 97 -9.23 -25.73 -15.03
C SER A 97 -10.32 -25.51 -16.09
N ASP A 98 -10.02 -25.91 -17.34
CA ASP A 98 -10.91 -25.93 -18.51
C ASP A 98 -11.66 -24.63 -18.79
N ARG A 99 -11.03 -23.52 -18.43
CA ARG A 99 -11.55 -22.19 -18.71
C ARG A 99 -11.20 -21.74 -20.12
N SER A 100 -12.11 -20.98 -20.72
CA SER A 100 -11.87 -20.26 -21.97
C SER A 100 -12.25 -18.79 -21.84
N GLN A 101 -11.68 -17.96 -22.72
CA GLN A 101 -11.95 -16.53 -22.83
C GLN A 101 -12.09 -16.13 -24.29
N TYR A 102 -12.88 -15.10 -24.55
CA TYR A 102 -13.02 -14.48 -25.87
C TYR A 102 -13.22 -12.97 -25.69
N VAL A 103 -13.01 -12.20 -26.76
CA VAL A 103 -13.23 -10.76 -26.79
C VAL A 103 -14.47 -10.48 -27.63
N SER A 104 -15.36 -9.62 -27.12
CA SER A 104 -16.53 -9.16 -27.85
C SER A 104 -16.51 -7.64 -27.95
N ILE A 105 -16.65 -7.11 -29.17
CA ILE A 105 -16.70 -5.68 -29.46
C ILE A 105 -17.93 -5.46 -30.36
N SER A 106 -18.91 -4.71 -29.84
CA SER A 106 -20.21 -4.52 -30.49
C SER A 106 -20.85 -5.86 -30.85
N ASP A 107 -21.11 -6.11 -32.14
CA ASP A 107 -21.78 -7.32 -32.62
C ASP A 107 -20.79 -8.42 -33.06
N SER A 108 -19.48 -8.20 -32.87
CA SER A 108 -18.43 -9.15 -33.25
C SER A 108 -17.81 -9.81 -32.02
N SER A 109 -17.62 -11.13 -32.08
CA SER A 109 -16.93 -11.90 -31.04
C SER A 109 -15.79 -12.71 -31.64
N SER A 110 -14.66 -12.78 -30.93
CA SER A 110 -13.57 -13.68 -31.28
C SER A 110 -13.95 -15.14 -31.00
N LEU A 111 -13.17 -16.07 -31.55
CA LEU A 111 -13.23 -17.46 -31.10
C LEU A 111 -12.79 -17.57 -29.63
N PRO A 112 -13.36 -18.51 -28.87
CA PRO A 112 -12.91 -18.81 -27.52
C PRO A 112 -11.53 -19.46 -27.54
N LEU A 113 -10.64 -18.98 -26.69
CA LEU A 113 -9.30 -19.53 -26.46
C LEU A 113 -9.19 -20.04 -25.02
N PRO A 114 -8.45 -21.13 -24.78
CA PRO A 114 -8.24 -21.64 -23.43
C PRO A 114 -7.45 -20.66 -22.56
N VAL A 115 -7.75 -20.64 -21.26
CA VAL A 115 -7.03 -19.87 -20.24
C VAL A 115 -6.04 -20.79 -19.55
N THR A 116 -4.75 -20.65 -19.86
CA THR A 116 -3.68 -21.52 -19.36
C THR A 116 -2.99 -21.00 -18.10
N CYS A 117 -3.19 -19.73 -17.77
CA CYS A 117 -2.67 -19.08 -16.56
C CYS A 117 -3.56 -17.90 -16.17
N GLY A 118 -3.31 -17.39 -14.97
CA GLY A 118 -4.00 -16.25 -14.40
C GLY A 118 -5.26 -16.61 -13.63
N VAL A 119 -5.72 -15.66 -12.81
CA VAL A 119 -6.98 -15.74 -12.07
C VAL A 119 -7.94 -14.66 -12.57
N PRO A 120 -9.26 -14.90 -12.61
CA PRO A 120 -10.20 -13.99 -13.26
C PRO A 120 -10.24 -12.60 -12.61
N GLN A 121 -9.92 -11.54 -13.34
CA GLN A 121 -10.06 -10.17 -12.81
C GLN A 121 -11.52 -9.87 -12.46
N GLY A 122 -11.77 -9.27 -11.30
CA GLY A 122 -13.13 -8.97 -10.81
C GLY A 122 -13.85 -10.15 -10.14
N SER A 123 -13.20 -11.32 -10.02
CA SER A 123 -13.64 -12.38 -9.09
C SER A 123 -13.34 -11.99 -7.65
N ILE A 124 -14.22 -12.41 -6.73
CA ILE A 124 -14.05 -12.20 -5.29
C ILE A 124 -12.84 -13.00 -4.77
N LEU A 125 -12.50 -14.11 -5.43
CA LEU A 125 -11.44 -15.03 -4.99
C LEU A 125 -10.06 -14.73 -5.57
N SER A 126 -9.98 -13.97 -6.66
CA SER A 126 -8.69 -13.67 -7.29
C SER A 126 -7.67 -13.01 -6.34
N PRO A 127 -8.04 -12.01 -5.50
CA PRO A 127 -7.15 -11.48 -4.49
C PRO A 127 -6.63 -12.53 -3.51
N LEU A 128 -7.51 -13.44 -3.04
CA LEU A 128 -7.14 -14.51 -2.13
C LEU A 128 -6.15 -15.49 -2.78
N LEU A 129 -6.43 -15.91 -4.01
CA LEU A 129 -5.59 -16.82 -4.77
C LEU A 129 -4.21 -16.23 -5.02
N PHE A 130 -4.15 -14.95 -5.39
CA PHE A 130 -2.89 -14.26 -5.58
C PHE A 130 -2.09 -14.16 -4.28
N THR A 131 -2.74 -13.86 -3.15
CA THR A 131 -2.04 -13.81 -1.86
C THR A 131 -1.50 -15.15 -1.42
N ILE A 132 -2.26 -16.23 -1.57
CA ILE A 132 -1.77 -17.59 -1.35
C ILE A 132 -0.55 -17.87 -2.23
N PHE A 133 -0.60 -17.44 -3.50
CA PHE A 133 0.48 -17.65 -4.45
C PHE A 133 1.79 -16.97 -4.05
N ILE A 134 1.73 -15.71 -3.57
CA ILE A 134 2.92 -14.94 -3.19
C ILE A 134 3.36 -15.15 -1.74
N ASN A 135 2.60 -15.87 -0.92
CA ASN A 135 2.77 -15.91 0.54
C ASN A 135 4.14 -16.41 1.02
N ASP A 136 4.85 -17.19 0.21
CA ASP A 136 6.19 -17.71 0.50
C ASP A 136 7.33 -16.82 -0.02
N LEU A 137 7.04 -15.73 -0.75
CA LEU A 137 8.05 -14.75 -1.18
C LEU A 137 8.89 -14.23 0.00
N PRO A 138 8.33 -13.86 1.17
CA PRO A 138 9.15 -13.41 2.31
C PRO A 138 10.18 -14.45 2.78
N ASN A 139 9.99 -15.74 2.50
CA ASN A 139 10.89 -16.80 2.95
C ASN A 139 12.25 -16.77 2.22
N VAL A 140 12.32 -16.14 1.04
CA VAL A 140 13.58 -15.96 0.30
C VAL A 140 14.39 -14.75 0.77
N CYS A 141 13.79 -13.87 1.59
CA CYS A 141 14.45 -12.70 2.15
C CYS A 141 14.74 -12.91 3.64
N LYS A 142 15.88 -13.55 3.96
CA LYS A 142 16.24 -13.92 5.34
C LYS A 142 16.84 -12.77 6.16
N ALA A 143 17.50 -11.82 5.50
CA ALA A 143 18.20 -10.70 6.16
C ALA A 143 17.52 -9.34 5.93
N SER A 144 16.28 -9.36 5.45
CA SER A 144 15.45 -8.18 5.25
C SER A 144 14.02 -8.46 5.68
N THR A 145 13.29 -7.39 5.98
CA THR A 145 11.86 -7.47 6.19
C THR A 145 11.16 -7.32 4.86
N VAL A 146 10.12 -8.12 4.64
CA VAL A 146 9.27 -8.05 3.45
C VAL A 146 7.88 -7.73 3.93
N TYR A 147 7.27 -6.69 3.37
CA TYR A 147 5.86 -6.39 3.55
C TYR A 147 5.17 -6.45 2.19
N MET A 148 4.01 -7.11 2.17
CA MET A 148 3.19 -7.28 0.97
C MET A 148 1.78 -6.76 1.23
N TYR A 149 1.24 -6.01 0.30
CA TYR A 149 -0.16 -5.60 0.25
C TYR A 149 -0.69 -5.81 -1.16
N ALA A 150 -1.43 -6.90 -1.36
CA ALA A 150 -1.78 -7.39 -2.70
C ALA A 150 -0.50 -7.53 -3.57
N ASP A 151 -0.44 -6.83 -4.70
CA ASP A 151 0.69 -6.80 -5.64
C ASP A 151 1.81 -5.81 -5.26
N ASP A 152 1.53 -4.85 -4.36
CA ASP A 152 2.55 -3.94 -3.84
C ASP A 152 3.44 -4.69 -2.83
N THR A 153 4.72 -4.84 -3.15
CA THR A 153 5.70 -5.49 -2.27
C THR A 153 6.88 -4.56 -1.98
N VAL A 154 7.30 -4.51 -0.71
CA VAL A 154 8.51 -3.81 -0.30
C VAL A 154 9.44 -4.76 0.45
N VAL A 155 10.72 -4.75 0.06
CA VAL A 155 11.82 -5.45 0.74
C VAL A 155 12.75 -4.40 1.32
N TYR A 156 12.97 -4.39 2.62
CA TYR A 156 13.81 -3.37 3.26
C TYR A 156 14.64 -3.91 4.43
N THR A 157 15.75 -3.25 4.69
CA THR A 157 16.64 -3.57 5.80
C THR A 157 17.38 -2.32 6.25
N SER A 158 17.79 -2.32 7.52
CA SER A 158 18.53 -1.22 8.14
C SER A 158 19.94 -1.67 8.49
N LYS A 159 20.94 -0.87 8.11
CA LYS A 159 22.35 -1.12 8.43
C LYS A 159 23.10 0.17 8.80
N PRO A 160 24.19 0.09 9.59
CA PRO A 160 24.92 1.29 10.03
C PRO A 160 25.62 2.07 8.90
N ASN A 161 25.96 1.39 7.80
CA ASN A 161 26.69 1.96 6.67
C ASN A 161 26.14 1.46 5.32
N LEU A 162 26.39 2.25 4.27
CA LEU A 162 25.87 2.03 2.93
C LEU A 162 26.40 0.74 2.27
N PRO A 163 27.71 0.39 2.34
CA PRO A 163 28.20 -0.83 1.70
C PRO A 163 27.52 -2.11 2.21
N GLN A 164 27.38 -2.25 3.54
CA GLN A 164 26.67 -3.39 4.14
C GLN A 164 25.19 -3.42 3.75
N LEU A 165 24.55 -2.24 3.68
CA LEU A 165 23.16 -2.13 3.25
C LEU A 165 22.97 -2.63 1.82
N GLU A 166 23.81 -2.17 0.90
CA GLU A 166 23.76 -2.56 -0.51
C GLU A 166 24.07 -4.04 -0.72
N GLU A 167 25.03 -4.59 0.03
CA GLU A 167 25.36 -6.02 0.01
C GLU A 167 24.15 -6.88 0.37
N VAL A 168 23.52 -6.58 1.51
CA VAL A 168 22.35 -7.33 1.99
C VAL A 168 21.20 -7.20 1.00
N LEU A 169 20.89 -5.99 0.53
CA LEU A 169 19.80 -5.77 -0.42
C LEU A 169 20.03 -6.48 -1.76
N ARG A 170 21.27 -6.52 -2.26
CA ARG A 170 21.61 -7.23 -3.49
C ARG A 170 21.42 -8.73 -3.34
N GLU A 171 21.84 -9.31 -2.22
CA GLU A 171 21.61 -10.72 -1.91
C GLU A 171 20.11 -11.03 -1.84
N GLN A 172 19.34 -10.21 -1.11
CA GLN A 172 17.90 -10.43 -0.98
C GLN A 172 17.18 -10.30 -2.32
N PHE A 173 17.52 -9.28 -3.12
CA PHE A 173 16.93 -9.07 -4.44
C PHE A 173 17.26 -10.22 -5.40
N THR A 174 18.48 -10.77 -5.33
CA THR A 174 18.86 -11.96 -6.10
C THR A 174 18.00 -13.18 -5.74
N GLY A 175 17.64 -13.31 -4.45
CA GLY A 175 16.69 -14.31 -3.96
C GLY A 175 15.27 -14.08 -4.50
N VAL A 176 14.80 -12.83 -4.49
CA VAL A 176 13.52 -12.43 -5.08
C VAL A 176 13.47 -12.75 -6.57
N GLU A 177 14.48 -12.36 -7.35
CA GLU A 177 14.55 -12.68 -8.79
C GLU A 177 14.53 -14.19 -9.04
N LYS A 178 15.19 -14.98 -8.17
CA LYS A 178 15.10 -16.45 -8.23
C LYS A 178 13.65 -16.91 -8.06
N TRP A 179 13.02 -16.45 -6.99
CA TRP A 179 11.66 -16.84 -6.65
C TRP A 179 10.70 -16.46 -7.79
N ILE A 180 10.87 -15.28 -8.38
CA ILE A 180 10.02 -14.81 -9.49
C ILE A 180 10.16 -15.72 -10.72
N ALA A 181 11.39 -16.11 -11.07
CA ALA A 181 11.64 -17.04 -12.15
C ALA A 181 11.04 -18.44 -11.85
N ASP A 182 11.28 -18.97 -10.65
CA ASP A 182 10.79 -20.28 -10.22
C ASP A 182 9.24 -20.32 -10.18
N ASN A 183 8.60 -19.17 -9.93
CA ASN A 183 7.13 -19.00 -9.89
C ASN A 183 6.54 -18.47 -11.20
N LYS A 184 7.32 -18.39 -12.29
CA LYS A 184 6.87 -17.90 -13.61
C LYS A 184 6.17 -16.53 -13.56
N CYS A 185 6.60 -15.69 -12.63
CA CYS A 185 6.11 -14.32 -12.50
C CYS A 185 7.03 -13.34 -13.24
N PHE A 186 6.55 -12.10 -13.37
CA PHE A 186 7.31 -11.04 -13.99
C PHE A 186 7.27 -9.79 -13.11
N LEU A 187 8.41 -9.11 -13.02
CA LEU A 187 8.47 -7.77 -12.46
C LEU A 187 8.33 -6.73 -13.56
N ASN A 188 7.78 -5.57 -13.20
CA ASN A 188 7.73 -4.42 -14.07
C ASN A 188 9.08 -3.70 -14.08
N THR A 189 9.81 -3.77 -15.19
CA THR A 189 11.18 -3.23 -15.29
C THR A 189 11.28 -1.75 -14.94
N ASP A 190 10.25 -0.97 -15.25
CA ASP A 190 10.31 0.49 -15.18
C ASP A 190 9.75 1.03 -13.85
N LYS A 191 8.98 0.21 -13.14
CA LYS A 191 8.33 0.62 -11.87
C LYS A 191 9.04 0.13 -10.62
N ASN A 192 9.93 -0.86 -10.73
CA ASN A 192 10.72 -1.27 -9.58
C ASN A 192 11.75 -0.19 -9.27
N VAL A 193 11.72 0.31 -8.04
CA VAL A 193 12.60 1.40 -7.62
C VAL A 193 13.17 1.12 -6.24
N THR A 194 14.29 1.76 -5.95
CA THR A 194 14.88 1.76 -4.62
C THR A 194 14.72 3.12 -3.96
N MET A 195 14.66 3.15 -2.63
CA MET A 195 14.75 4.39 -1.87
C MET A 195 15.69 4.19 -0.69
N LEU A 196 16.60 5.15 -0.52
CA LEU A 196 17.49 5.22 0.63
C LEU A 196 16.87 6.16 1.66
N PHE A 197 16.67 5.64 2.87
CA PHE A 197 16.16 6.37 4.00
C PHE A 197 17.25 6.58 5.06
N GLY A 198 17.17 7.71 5.75
CA GLY A 198 18.05 8.03 6.87
C GLY A 198 17.75 9.41 7.44
N THR A 199 18.37 9.71 8.58
CA THR A 199 18.32 11.08 9.11
C THR A 199 19.00 12.04 8.13
N ALA A 200 18.50 13.29 8.05
CA ALA A 200 19.09 14.29 7.15
C ALA A 200 20.62 14.42 7.32
N PRO A 201 21.19 14.50 8.55
CA PRO A 201 22.64 14.55 8.72
C PRO A 201 23.38 13.31 8.21
N LYS A 202 22.79 12.11 8.37
CA LYS A 202 23.41 10.86 7.89
C LYS A 202 23.42 10.81 6.37
N LEU A 203 22.32 11.19 5.73
CA LEU A 203 22.20 11.23 4.27
C LEU A 203 23.12 12.29 3.65
N HIS A 204 23.22 13.48 4.25
CA HIS A 204 24.10 14.55 3.76
C HIS A 204 25.60 14.20 3.82
N LYS A 205 25.99 13.29 4.72
CA LYS A 205 27.38 12.78 4.79
C LYS A 205 27.72 11.84 3.64
N LEU A 206 26.73 11.29 2.94
CA LEU A 206 26.97 10.44 1.78
C LEU A 206 27.30 11.34 0.59
N GLN A 207 28.43 11.08 -0.06
CA GLN A 207 28.79 11.76 -1.31
C GLN A 207 27.71 11.56 -2.38
N THR A 208 27.07 10.40 -2.38
CA THR A 208 25.96 10.09 -3.27
C THR A 208 24.90 9.25 -2.53
N PRO A 209 23.66 9.74 -2.36
CA PRO A 209 22.61 9.03 -1.65
C PRO A 209 21.83 8.09 -2.59
N HIS A 210 22.54 7.25 -3.35
CA HIS A 210 21.93 6.24 -4.20
C HIS A 210 22.23 4.84 -3.67
N LEU A 211 21.35 3.87 -3.99
CA LEU A 211 21.53 2.47 -3.67
C LEU A 211 22.01 1.71 -4.90
N CYS A 212 23.17 1.08 -4.81
CA CYS A 212 23.71 0.21 -5.85
C CYS A 212 23.14 -1.22 -5.75
N VAL A 213 21.87 -1.38 -6.15
CA VAL A 213 21.22 -2.68 -6.28
C VAL A 213 21.04 -3.00 -7.77
N ARG A 214 21.69 -4.08 -8.22
CA ARG A 214 21.63 -4.55 -9.61
C ARG A 214 20.78 -5.80 -9.75
N THR A 215 20.12 -5.94 -10.89
CA THR A 215 19.45 -7.17 -11.33
C THR A 215 20.47 -8.24 -11.72
N ARG A 216 20.01 -9.48 -11.87
CA ARG A 216 20.80 -10.57 -12.48
C ARG A 216 21.31 -10.25 -13.87
N SER A 217 20.57 -9.45 -14.63
CA SER A 217 20.98 -8.97 -15.96
C SER A 217 21.96 -7.78 -15.89
N ASN A 218 22.46 -7.44 -14.70
CA ASN A 218 23.38 -6.33 -14.42
C ASN A 218 22.81 -4.93 -14.69
N ASN A 219 21.48 -4.80 -14.73
CA ASN A 219 20.80 -3.50 -14.81
C ASN A 219 20.67 -2.89 -13.41
N MET A 220 20.91 -1.59 -13.28
CA MET A 220 20.77 -0.88 -12.01
C MET A 220 19.30 -0.56 -11.73
N LEU A 221 18.80 -0.86 -10.53
CA LEU A 221 17.50 -0.35 -10.09
C LEU A 221 17.58 1.14 -9.83
N THR A 222 16.57 1.89 -10.27
CA THR A 222 16.56 3.34 -10.13
C THR A 222 16.29 3.72 -8.67
N THR A 223 17.20 4.49 -8.05
CA THR A 223 16.94 5.11 -6.75
C THR A 223 16.13 6.39 -6.90
N VAL A 224 15.01 6.49 -6.18
CA VAL A 224 14.12 7.65 -6.19
C VAL A 224 14.12 8.35 -4.84
N THR A 225 13.84 9.65 -4.86
CA THR A 225 13.72 10.52 -3.67
C THR A 225 12.26 10.90 -3.36
N SER A 226 11.32 10.47 -4.19
CA SER A 226 9.89 10.60 -3.91
C SER A 226 9.14 9.45 -4.58
N LEU A 227 8.41 8.65 -3.79
CA LEU A 227 7.68 7.49 -4.26
C LEU A 227 6.27 7.47 -3.68
N LYS A 228 5.27 7.15 -4.51
CA LYS A 228 3.91 6.89 -4.03
C LYS A 228 3.78 5.42 -3.63
N TYR A 229 3.63 5.14 -2.34
CA TYR A 229 3.44 3.82 -1.77
C TYR A 229 2.09 3.76 -1.03
N LEU A 230 1.20 2.85 -1.45
CA LEU A 230 -0.12 2.63 -0.83
C LEU A 230 -0.94 3.90 -0.60
N GLY A 231 -0.87 4.83 -1.56
CA GLY A 231 -1.61 6.09 -1.55
C GLY A 231 -0.89 7.28 -0.92
N MET A 232 0.23 7.05 -0.23
CA MET A 232 1.03 8.10 0.41
C MET A 232 2.35 8.33 -0.32
N TRP A 233 2.90 9.54 -0.23
CA TRP A 233 4.20 9.83 -0.83
C TRP A 233 5.27 9.77 0.25
N LEU A 234 6.28 8.92 0.03
CA LEU A 234 7.44 8.77 0.89
C LEU A 234 8.61 9.57 0.33
N ASP A 235 9.50 9.97 1.22
CA ASP A 235 10.73 10.70 0.95
C ASP A 235 11.85 10.25 1.92
N PRO A 236 13.14 10.44 1.58
CA PRO A 236 14.27 9.83 2.30
C PRO A 236 14.33 10.02 3.81
N ASN A 237 13.79 11.12 4.33
CA ASN A 237 13.79 11.42 5.77
C ASN A 237 12.40 11.27 6.41
N LEU A 238 11.42 10.74 5.66
CA LEU A 238 10.01 10.63 6.05
C LEU A 238 9.44 11.98 6.55
N SER A 239 9.79 13.09 5.89
CA SER A 239 9.21 14.40 6.22
C SER A 239 7.76 14.52 5.79
N PHE A 240 7.32 13.70 4.82
CA PHE A 240 6.01 13.78 4.17
C PHE A 240 5.71 15.15 3.53
N GLY A 241 6.73 16.00 3.33
CA GLY A 241 6.59 17.29 2.64
C GLY A 241 5.99 17.13 1.23
N PRO A 242 6.56 16.26 0.37
CA PRO A 242 6.02 15.99 -0.96
C PRO A 242 4.59 15.43 -0.92
N HIS A 243 4.23 14.67 0.11
CA HIS A 243 2.88 14.14 0.29
C HIS A 243 1.87 15.26 0.52
N ILE A 244 2.16 16.13 1.50
CA ILE A 244 1.29 17.25 1.88
C ILE A 244 1.17 18.26 0.73
N GLU A 245 2.23 18.50 -0.04
CA GLU A 245 2.20 19.38 -1.20
C GLU A 245 1.34 18.84 -2.33
N LYS A 246 1.43 17.54 -2.62
CA LYS A 246 0.59 16.87 -3.64
C LYS A 246 -0.87 16.79 -3.21
N LEU A 247 -1.14 16.53 -1.93
CA LEU A 247 -2.49 16.61 -1.37
C LEU A 247 -3.07 18.02 -1.54
N SER A 248 -2.31 19.04 -1.14
CA SER A 248 -2.73 20.44 -1.25
C SER A 248 -3.00 20.84 -2.70
N SER A 249 -2.08 20.48 -3.61
CA SER A 249 -2.20 20.76 -5.05
C SER A 249 -3.39 20.05 -5.70
N LYS A 250 -3.80 18.89 -5.15
CA LYS A 250 -5.00 18.16 -5.59
C LYS A 250 -6.30 18.76 -5.05
N LEU A 251 -6.27 19.30 -3.82
CA LEU A 251 -7.48 19.70 -3.09
C LEU A 251 -7.83 21.18 -3.27
N TYR A 252 -6.85 22.09 -3.36
CA TYR A 252 -7.10 23.52 -3.61
C TYR A 252 -7.88 23.78 -4.90
N PRO A 253 -7.55 23.16 -6.07
CA PRO A 253 -8.32 23.39 -7.29
C PRO A 253 -9.77 22.91 -7.18
N LYS A 254 -10.01 21.78 -6.51
CA LYS A 254 -11.35 21.26 -6.23
C LYS A 254 -12.13 22.23 -5.35
N LEU A 255 -11.50 22.72 -4.28
CA LEU A 255 -12.09 23.72 -3.40
C LEU A 255 -12.40 25.01 -4.16
N GLY A 256 -11.50 25.48 -5.03
CA GLY A 256 -11.72 26.63 -5.89
C GLY A 256 -12.91 26.47 -6.83
N ALA A 257 -13.09 25.28 -7.42
CA ALA A 257 -14.25 24.96 -8.23
C ALA A 257 -15.55 24.99 -7.41
N LEU A 258 -15.53 24.49 -6.18
CA LEU A 258 -16.67 24.56 -5.26
C LEU A 258 -17.01 26.00 -4.88
N TYR A 259 -15.99 26.84 -4.63
CA TYR A 259 -16.18 28.26 -4.35
C TYR A 259 -16.82 29.02 -5.51
N ARG A 260 -16.42 28.75 -6.76
CA ARG A 260 -17.03 29.37 -7.95
C ARG A 260 -18.51 29.04 -8.10
N ASN A 261 -18.92 27.86 -7.61
CA ASN A 261 -20.31 27.39 -7.69
C ASN A 261 -21.08 27.55 -6.37
N LYS A 262 -20.54 28.31 -5.40
CA LYS A 262 -21.10 28.40 -4.05
C LYS A 262 -22.54 28.91 -3.99
N SER A 263 -22.96 29.73 -4.97
CA SER A 263 -24.33 30.27 -5.08
C SER A 263 -25.38 29.17 -5.25
N PHE A 264 -25.01 28.04 -5.86
CA PHE A 264 -25.89 26.90 -6.07
C PHE A 264 -25.89 25.90 -4.90
N LEU A 265 -25.05 26.11 -3.89
CA LEU A 265 -24.80 25.15 -2.82
C LEU A 265 -25.33 25.65 -1.47
N ARG A 266 -26.42 25.02 -1.01
CA ARG A 266 -26.97 25.25 0.33
C ARG A 266 -25.93 24.91 1.41
N PRO A 267 -25.95 25.56 2.60
CA PRO A 267 -24.98 25.30 3.66
C PRO A 267 -24.80 23.82 4.03
N ALA A 268 -25.92 23.07 4.13
CA ALA A 268 -25.89 21.64 4.41
C ALA A 268 -25.15 20.83 3.34
N VAL A 269 -25.34 21.17 2.06
CA VAL A 269 -24.66 20.52 0.92
C VAL A 269 -23.17 20.82 0.95
N ARG A 270 -22.78 22.07 1.24
CA ARG A 270 -21.36 22.44 1.37
C ARG A 270 -20.67 21.65 2.47
N LYS A 271 -21.32 21.54 3.64
CA LYS A 271 -20.86 20.73 4.76
C LYS A 271 -20.68 19.26 4.35
N GLN A 272 -21.68 18.70 3.68
CA GLN A 272 -21.67 17.32 3.21
C GLN A 272 -20.53 17.04 2.21
N ILE A 273 -20.34 17.92 1.22
CA ILE A 273 -19.24 17.78 0.24
C ILE A 273 -17.89 17.78 0.95
N VAL A 274 -17.68 18.71 1.89
CA VAL A 274 -16.42 18.75 2.65
C VAL A 274 -16.23 17.45 3.43
N GLN A 275 -17.23 17.02 4.20
CA GLN A 275 -17.13 15.83 5.06
C GLN A 275 -16.97 14.52 4.28
N GLN A 276 -17.59 14.40 3.10
CA GLN A 276 -17.62 13.14 2.35
C GLN A 276 -16.57 13.05 1.23
N VAL A 277 -16.01 14.18 0.79
CA VAL A 277 -15.11 14.22 -0.37
C VAL A 277 -13.73 14.80 -0.03
N LEU A 278 -13.68 15.92 0.70
CA LEU A 278 -12.42 16.61 0.96
C LEU A 278 -11.73 16.10 2.24
N MET A 279 -12.49 15.91 3.32
CA MET A 279 -11.97 15.40 4.59
C MET A 279 -11.35 14.01 4.48
N PRO A 280 -11.98 13.01 3.84
CA PRO A 280 -11.39 11.68 3.73
C PRO A 280 -10.05 11.67 2.96
N ALA A 281 -9.82 12.66 2.10
CA ALA A 281 -8.56 12.77 1.36
C ALA A 281 -7.38 13.25 2.24
N ILE A 282 -7.64 14.01 3.30
CA ILE A 282 -6.63 14.45 4.28
C ILE A 282 -6.63 13.61 5.56
N GLU A 283 -7.57 12.68 5.71
CA GLU A 283 -7.63 11.72 6.82
C GLU A 283 -7.03 10.37 6.40
N TYR A 284 -6.94 10.09 5.10
CA TYR A 284 -6.33 8.85 4.62
C TYR A 284 -4.84 8.79 4.97
N GLY A 285 -4.48 7.91 5.91
CA GLY A 285 -3.10 7.71 6.33
C GLY A 285 -2.56 8.81 7.25
N ASP A 286 -3.43 9.62 7.83
CA ASP A 286 -3.05 10.72 8.72
C ASP A 286 -2.24 10.28 9.93
N VAL A 287 -2.55 9.12 10.51
CA VAL A 287 -1.76 8.49 11.57
C VAL A 287 -0.31 8.18 11.17
N VAL A 288 -0.01 8.09 9.88
CA VAL A 288 1.35 7.80 9.36
C VAL A 288 2.14 9.09 9.20
N TYR A 289 1.56 10.12 8.55
CA TYR A 289 2.23 11.40 8.35
C TYR A 289 1.98 12.41 9.48
N ALA A 290 1.28 12.04 10.56
CA ALA A 290 1.18 12.85 11.76
C ALA A 290 2.54 13.14 12.40
N ALA A 291 3.54 12.29 12.16
CA ALA A 291 4.92 12.51 12.57
C ALA A 291 5.70 13.53 11.71
N ALA A 292 5.08 14.10 10.68
CA ALA A 292 5.72 15.08 9.81
C ALA A 292 6.13 16.35 10.60
N PRO A 293 7.18 17.07 10.15
CA PRO A 293 7.56 18.35 10.74
C PRO A 293 6.40 19.35 10.80
N GLN A 294 6.33 20.12 11.88
CA GLN A 294 5.24 21.07 12.13
C GLN A 294 5.07 22.10 11.00
N THR A 295 6.17 22.46 10.32
CA THR A 295 6.15 23.33 9.14
C THR A 295 5.30 22.77 7.99
N HIS A 296 5.32 21.45 7.80
CA HIS A 296 4.47 20.78 6.81
C HIS A 296 3.05 20.60 7.32
N LEU A 297 2.86 20.21 8.58
CA LEU A 297 1.53 20.06 9.18
C LEU A 297 0.73 21.38 9.19
N GLN A 298 1.39 22.53 9.37
CA GLN A 298 0.75 23.84 9.26
C GLN A 298 0.15 24.11 7.87
N LYS A 299 0.78 23.64 6.78
CA LYS A 299 0.22 23.74 5.42
C LYS A 299 -1.09 22.95 5.33
N LEU A 300 -1.15 21.77 5.94
CA LEU A 300 -2.34 20.93 5.97
C LEU A 300 -3.45 21.55 6.85
N THR A 301 -3.10 22.12 8.00
CA THR A 301 -4.04 22.88 8.84
C THR A 301 -4.62 24.08 8.10
N THR A 302 -3.81 24.78 7.30
CA THR A 302 -4.29 25.91 6.47
C THR A 302 -5.29 25.44 5.40
N LEU A 303 -5.03 24.28 4.79
CA LEU A 303 -5.97 23.66 3.85
C LEU A 303 -7.28 23.26 4.54
N TYR A 304 -7.20 22.60 5.70
CA TYR A 304 -8.36 22.24 6.51
C TYR A 304 -9.21 23.46 6.89
N ASN A 305 -8.58 24.54 7.37
CA ASN A 305 -9.27 25.78 7.69
C ASN A 305 -9.98 26.39 6.46
N SER A 306 -9.39 26.23 5.27
CA SER A 306 -10.02 26.66 4.01
C SER A 306 -11.30 25.86 3.70
N PHE A 307 -11.37 24.59 4.11
CA PHE A 307 -12.61 23.81 4.03
C PHE A 307 -13.68 24.37 4.97
N CYS A 308 -13.33 24.68 6.22
CA CYS A 308 -14.24 25.29 7.17
C CYS A 308 -14.77 26.65 6.65
N ARG A 309 -13.90 27.47 6.04
CA ARG A 309 -14.29 28.77 5.44
C ARG A 309 -15.31 28.58 4.33
N PHE A 310 -15.15 27.55 3.51
CA PHE A 310 -16.08 27.25 2.43
C PHE A 310 -17.48 26.89 2.95
N VAL A 311 -17.55 26.12 4.04
CA VAL A 311 -18.83 25.74 4.66
C VAL A 311 -19.51 26.94 5.32
N LEU A 312 -18.76 27.83 5.95
CA LEU A 312 -19.32 28.99 6.66
C LEU A 312 -19.54 30.23 5.78
N GLN A 313 -18.91 30.28 4.59
CA GLN A 313 -18.79 31.51 3.78
C GLN A 313 -18.17 32.68 4.53
N CYS A 314 -17.32 32.41 5.53
CA CYS A 314 -16.64 33.46 6.24
C CYS A 314 -15.43 33.98 5.44
N ASN A 315 -14.95 35.16 5.82
CA ASN A 315 -13.83 35.81 5.16
C ASN A 315 -12.55 34.95 5.32
N TYR A 316 -11.61 35.10 4.39
CA TYR A 316 -10.26 34.53 4.49
C TYR A 316 -9.59 34.83 5.85
N MET A 317 -9.85 36.03 6.41
CA MET A 317 -9.28 36.48 7.68
C MET A 317 -9.99 35.93 8.93
N THR A 318 -11.09 35.17 8.80
CA THR A 318 -11.80 34.63 9.96
C THR A 318 -10.92 33.62 10.70
N HIS A 319 -10.81 33.82 12.02
CA HIS A 319 -9.95 33.03 12.90
C HIS A 319 -10.55 31.64 13.15
N HIS A 320 -9.70 30.61 13.23
CA HIS A 320 -10.09 29.21 13.29
C HIS A 320 -10.97 28.83 14.51
N CYS A 321 -10.91 29.59 15.61
CA CYS A 321 -11.74 29.37 16.79
C CYS A 321 -13.24 29.65 16.57
N ASP A 322 -13.57 30.42 15.52
CA ASP A 322 -14.96 30.79 15.19
C ASP A 322 -15.56 29.83 14.15
N MET A 323 -14.86 28.74 13.82
CA MET A 323 -15.09 27.98 12.59
C MET A 323 -15.67 26.58 12.81
N LEU A 324 -17.01 26.47 12.86
CA LEU A 324 -17.76 25.22 13.05
C LEU A 324 -17.41 24.52 14.38
N ASN A 325 -18.35 23.79 14.98
CA ASN A 325 -18.04 22.88 16.11
C ASN A 325 -17.30 21.62 15.64
N TRP A 326 -16.33 21.76 14.74
CA TRP A 326 -15.50 20.66 14.27
C TRP A 326 -14.20 20.63 15.07
N PRO A 327 -13.71 19.44 15.45
CA PRO A 327 -12.40 19.33 16.08
C PRO A 327 -11.31 19.88 15.15
N SER A 328 -10.25 20.42 15.75
CA SER A 328 -9.06 20.81 14.98
C SER A 328 -8.47 19.60 14.26
N LEU A 329 -7.69 19.84 13.21
CA LEU A 329 -7.01 18.75 12.50
C LEU A 329 -6.10 17.94 13.44
N ASP A 330 -5.43 18.62 14.37
CA ASP A 330 -4.58 18.00 15.39
C ASP A 330 -5.38 17.11 16.36
N SER A 331 -6.54 17.59 16.84
CA SER A 331 -7.43 16.78 17.67
C SER A 331 -7.97 15.55 16.93
N ARG A 332 -8.22 15.67 15.62
CA ARG A 332 -8.63 14.54 14.78
C ARG A 332 -7.52 13.50 14.63
N HIS A 333 -6.29 13.94 14.35
CA HIS A 333 -5.13 13.06 14.29
C HIS A 333 -4.93 12.31 15.62
N THR A 334 -5.00 13.04 16.75
CA THR A 334 -4.88 12.46 18.09
C THR A 334 -5.97 11.40 18.32
N LEU A 335 -7.22 11.70 17.96
CA LEU A 335 -8.32 10.74 18.07
C LEU A 335 -8.09 9.49 17.21
N HIS A 336 -7.64 9.64 15.96
CA HIS A 336 -7.36 8.52 15.08
C HIS A 336 -6.20 7.65 15.59
N LEU A 337 -5.14 8.28 16.10
CA LEU A 337 -4.01 7.59 16.73
C LEU A 337 -4.44 6.87 18.01
N SER A 338 -5.19 7.52 18.90
CA SER A 338 -5.71 6.88 20.12
C SER A 338 -6.61 5.69 19.80
N ASN A 339 -7.48 5.82 18.79
CA ASN A 339 -8.31 4.71 18.32
C ASN A 339 -7.46 3.56 17.76
N LEU A 340 -6.41 3.85 17.02
CA LEU A 340 -5.49 2.83 16.52
C LEU A 340 -4.82 2.09 17.68
N VAL A 341 -4.22 2.82 18.62
CA VAL A 341 -3.56 2.27 19.81
C VAL A 341 -4.51 1.42 20.64
N PHE A 342 -5.71 1.93 20.92
CA PHE A 342 -6.74 1.21 21.67
C PHE A 342 -7.14 -0.10 20.99
N LYS A 343 -7.35 -0.08 19.67
CA LYS A 343 -7.73 -1.29 18.93
C LYS A 343 -6.57 -2.30 18.82
N SER A 344 -5.31 -1.84 18.82
CA SER A 344 -4.12 -2.70 18.94
C SER A 344 -4.04 -3.40 20.29
N PHE A 345 -4.33 -2.70 21.39
CA PHE A 345 -4.37 -3.32 22.73
C PHE A 345 -5.47 -4.38 22.86
N LEU A 346 -6.63 -4.18 22.23
CA LEU A 346 -7.74 -5.13 22.28
C LEU A 346 -7.58 -6.35 21.35
N GLY A 347 -6.44 -6.50 20.66
CA GLY A 347 -6.21 -7.59 19.71
C GLY A 347 -7.14 -7.55 18.48
N SER A 348 -7.94 -6.50 18.32
CA SER A 348 -8.72 -6.23 17.10
C SER A 348 -7.82 -5.83 15.94
N TYR A 349 -6.59 -5.42 16.26
CA TYR A 349 -5.45 -5.33 15.38
C TYR A 349 -4.41 -6.22 16.02
N HIS A 350 -3.85 -7.14 15.26
CA HIS A 350 -2.61 -7.75 15.71
C HIS A 350 -1.58 -6.62 15.81
N PRO A 351 -1.05 -6.33 17.01
CA PRO A 351 0.24 -5.64 17.07
C PRO A 351 1.21 -6.60 16.38
N THR A 352 1.67 -6.19 15.19
CA THR A 352 2.69 -6.94 14.44
C THR A 352 3.97 -7.05 15.23
#